data_AF-A0A2E9MU63-F1
#
_entry.id   AF-A0A2E9MU63-F1
#
_cell.length_a   1.000
_cell.length_b   1.000
_cell.length_c   1.000
_cell.angle_alpha   90.00
_cell.angle_beta   90.00
_cell.angle_gamma   90.00
#
_symmetry.space_group_name_H-M   'P 1'
#
loop_
_entity.id
_entity.type
_entity.pdbx_description
1 polymer ?
#
loop_
_entity_poly.entity_id
_entity_poly.type
_entity_poly.pdbx_seq_one_letter_code
_entity_poly.pdbx_strand_id
1 'polypeptide(L)'
;MVKTRIVPNYPALLSTGSEKNLIITDLHLGLEGNLSLNKVFVEKNVTVKKTIIEIEKLLKITKPDSLILLGDIKSGIKSITKTEWESIPMFFDKLKNRVNLILVPGNHDSNIEKLVPKEVNIASPKGIIIDEILFTHGHTLPTENYGNVSKIVMGHLHPVFFQKESIINGKRVWISIKCSKDEIFPSQTGDVELIIVPAFNKYFHMTKKKFYKKSISPIIEKINTTKAKIITLDGTIIGDEKLLPNLI
;
A
#
# COMPACT_ATOMS: atom_id res chain seq x y z
N MET A 1 0.19 -21.46 10.02
CA MET A 1 0.94 -20.64 9.04
C MET A 1 -0.04 -19.76 8.28
N VAL A 2 0.20 -18.45 8.32
CA VAL A 2 -0.68 -17.46 7.69
C VAL A 2 -0.58 -17.54 6.17
N LYS A 3 -1.73 -17.44 5.48
CA LYS A 3 -1.79 -17.43 4.02
C LYS A 3 -2.06 -16.02 3.51
N THR A 4 -1.30 -15.60 2.52
CA THR A 4 -1.55 -14.34 1.78
C THR A 4 -1.99 -14.65 0.35
N ARG A 5 -2.99 -13.93 -0.16
CA ARG A 5 -3.52 -14.11 -1.51
C ARG A 5 -3.90 -12.75 -2.12
N ILE A 6 -3.45 -12.49 -3.35
CA ILE A 6 -3.92 -11.34 -4.14
C ILE A 6 -5.41 -11.50 -4.44
N VAL A 7 -6.19 -10.43 -4.29
CA VAL A 7 -7.58 -10.41 -4.75
C VAL A 7 -7.57 -10.18 -6.27
N PRO A 8 -8.00 -11.13 -7.11
CA PRO A 8 -7.83 -11.02 -8.56
C PRO A 8 -8.47 -9.76 -9.13
N ASN A 9 -7.72 -9.04 -9.96
CA ASN A 9 -8.08 -7.76 -10.60
C ASN A 9 -8.19 -6.54 -9.66
N TYR A 10 -7.85 -6.69 -8.38
CA TYR A 10 -7.82 -5.60 -7.42
C TYR A 10 -6.41 -5.41 -6.85
N PRO A 11 -5.97 -4.16 -6.60
CA PRO A 11 -4.75 -3.85 -5.85
C PRO A 11 -5.00 -4.05 -4.34
N ALA A 12 -5.44 -5.25 -3.96
CA ALA A 12 -5.76 -5.61 -2.58
C ALA A 12 -5.24 -7.02 -2.24
N LEU A 13 -4.67 -7.17 -1.05
CA LEU A 13 -4.15 -8.43 -0.54
C LEU A 13 -5.08 -8.95 0.55
N LEU A 14 -5.31 -10.25 0.58
CA LEU A 14 -6.01 -10.92 1.66
C LEU A 14 -4.99 -11.72 2.49
N SER A 15 -4.93 -11.47 3.79
CA SER A 15 -4.22 -12.31 4.76
C SER A 15 -5.25 -13.13 5.54
N THR A 16 -4.94 -14.41 5.79
CA THR A 16 -5.82 -15.31 6.55
C THR A 16 -4.97 -16.13 7.52
N GLY A 17 -5.12 -15.80 8.80
CA GLY A 17 -4.42 -16.44 9.93
C GLY A 17 -5.38 -16.59 11.11
N SER A 18 -5.08 -15.95 12.25
CA SER A 18 -6.01 -15.89 13.38
C SER A 18 -7.27 -15.08 13.06
N GLU A 19 -7.11 -14.05 12.23
CA GLU A 19 -8.16 -13.25 11.65
C GLU A 19 -7.96 -13.11 10.13
N LYS A 20 -9.02 -12.67 9.44
CA LYS A 20 -9.01 -12.43 8.01
C LYS A 20 -8.89 -10.94 7.73
N ASN A 21 -7.72 -10.53 7.23
CA ASN A 21 -7.41 -9.14 6.99
C ASN A 21 -7.42 -8.83 5.49
N LEU A 22 -8.12 -7.76 5.09
CA LEU A 22 -8.00 -7.16 3.76
C LEU A 22 -7.03 -6.00 3.84
N ILE A 23 -6.09 -5.92 2.92
CA ILE A 23 -5.01 -4.94 2.92
C ILE A 23 -5.04 -4.13 1.63
N ILE A 24 -5.03 -2.81 1.75
CA ILE A 24 -4.90 -1.85 0.65
C ILE A 24 -3.94 -0.71 1.07
N THR A 25 -3.42 0.04 0.11
CA THR A 25 -2.40 1.07 0.33
C THR A 25 -2.58 2.24 -0.63
N ASP A 26 -2.01 3.40 -0.31
CA ASP A 26 -1.80 4.52 -1.24
C ASP A 26 -3.12 4.99 -1.90
N LEU A 27 -4.04 5.45 -1.06
CA LEU A 27 -5.34 5.98 -1.51
C LEU A 27 -5.21 7.39 -2.06
N HIS A 28 -4.32 8.21 -1.50
CA HIS A 28 -4.11 9.62 -1.86
C HIS A 28 -5.42 10.38 -2.13
N LEU A 29 -6.36 10.27 -1.20
CA LEU A 29 -7.63 11.00 -1.27
C LEU A 29 -7.36 12.50 -1.19
N GLY A 30 -8.14 13.27 -1.94
CA GLY A 30 -7.95 14.72 -2.07
C GLY A 30 -7.01 15.15 -3.22
N LEU A 31 -6.46 14.20 -3.99
CA LEU A 31 -5.62 14.48 -5.17
C LEU A 31 -6.29 15.44 -6.16
N GLU A 32 -7.62 15.38 -6.31
CA GLU A 32 -8.39 16.27 -7.20
C GLU A 32 -8.23 17.76 -6.85
N GLY A 33 -7.90 18.09 -5.60
CA GLY A 33 -7.62 19.47 -5.18
C GLY A 33 -6.45 20.07 -5.96
N ASN A 34 -5.42 19.27 -6.25
CA ASN A 34 -4.24 19.71 -7.01
C ASN A 34 -4.53 19.81 -8.52
N LEU A 35 -5.43 18.97 -9.05
CA LEU A 35 -5.85 19.03 -10.47
C LEU A 35 -6.73 20.23 -10.78
N SER A 36 -7.59 20.60 -9.82
CA SER A 36 -8.46 21.78 -9.92
C SER A 36 -7.64 23.08 -10.01
N LEU A 37 -6.48 23.14 -9.34
CA LEU A 37 -5.54 24.25 -9.45
C LEU A 37 -4.91 24.36 -10.85
N ASN A 38 -4.84 23.25 -11.59
CA ASN A 38 -4.31 23.18 -12.95
C ASN A 38 -5.37 23.38 -14.05
N LYS A 39 -6.52 24.01 -13.72
CA LYS A 39 -7.65 24.26 -14.64
C LYS A 39 -8.32 23.02 -15.25
N VAL A 40 -8.06 21.83 -14.70
CA VAL A 40 -8.83 20.62 -15.02
C VAL A 40 -9.93 20.51 -14.00
N PHE A 41 -11.18 20.79 -14.40
CA PHE A 41 -12.33 20.71 -13.50
C PHE A 41 -12.66 19.24 -13.22
N VAL A 42 -12.24 18.75 -12.06
CA VAL A 42 -12.67 17.45 -11.53
C VAL A 42 -13.72 17.74 -10.47
N GLU A 43 -14.89 17.14 -10.60
CA GLU A 43 -15.93 17.22 -9.58
C GLU A 43 -15.37 16.79 -8.21
N LYS A 44 -15.58 17.64 -7.20
CA LYS A 44 -15.14 17.38 -5.83
C LYS A 44 -15.71 16.05 -5.34
N ASN A 45 -14.89 15.31 -4.59
CA ASN A 45 -15.27 14.08 -3.92
C ASN A 45 -15.64 12.89 -4.83
N VAL A 46 -15.51 12.99 -6.16
CA VAL A 46 -15.77 11.86 -7.05
C VAL A 46 -14.77 10.73 -6.84
N THR A 47 -13.49 11.06 -6.63
CA THR A 47 -12.42 10.08 -6.41
C THR A 47 -12.70 9.25 -5.15
N VAL A 48 -12.95 9.93 -4.02
CA VAL A 48 -13.23 9.25 -2.74
C VAL A 48 -14.51 8.42 -2.79
N LYS A 49 -15.60 8.90 -3.43
CA LYS A 49 -16.83 8.10 -3.60
C LYS A 49 -16.57 6.82 -4.39
N LYS A 50 -15.80 6.90 -5.48
CA LYS A 50 -15.41 5.73 -6.28
C LYS A 50 -14.54 4.75 -5.47
N THR A 51 -13.57 5.25 -4.71
CA THR A 51 -12.73 4.45 -3.82
C THR A 51 -13.58 3.71 -2.78
N ILE A 52 -14.53 4.38 -2.13
CA ILE A 52 -15.46 3.76 -1.17
C ILE A 52 -16.25 2.63 -1.83
N ILE A 53 -16.83 2.87 -3.02
CA ILE A 53 -17.60 1.85 -3.75
C ILE A 53 -16.73 0.63 -4.10
N GLU A 54 -15.48 0.83 -4.52
CA GLU A 54 -14.56 -0.26 -4.81
C GLU A 54 -14.20 -1.06 -3.54
N ILE A 55 -13.98 -0.39 -2.41
CA ILE A 55 -13.74 -1.04 -1.11
C ILE A 55 -14.98 -1.79 -0.64
N GLU A 56 -16.18 -1.20 -0.70
CA GLU A 56 -17.43 -1.89 -0.31
C GLU A 56 -17.67 -3.17 -1.12
N LYS A 57 -17.34 -3.16 -2.43
CA LYS A 57 -17.34 -4.37 -3.25
C LYS A 57 -16.35 -5.41 -2.73
N LEU A 58 -15.12 -4.98 -2.42
CA LEU A 58 -14.10 -5.86 -1.84
C LEU A 58 -14.57 -6.46 -0.52
N LEU A 59 -15.08 -5.65 0.41
CA LEU A 59 -15.63 -6.13 1.69
C LEU A 59 -16.74 -7.15 1.48
N LYS A 60 -17.62 -6.96 0.48
CA LYS A 60 -18.69 -7.92 0.18
C LYS A 60 -18.17 -9.26 -0.34
N ILE A 61 -17.16 -9.25 -1.23
CA ILE A 61 -16.65 -10.49 -1.85
C ILE A 61 -15.60 -11.20 -0.97
N THR A 62 -14.83 -10.45 -0.17
CA THR A 62 -13.79 -11.03 0.67
C THR A 62 -14.24 -11.25 2.11
N LYS A 63 -15.25 -10.53 2.62
CA LYS A 63 -15.76 -10.62 4.01
C LYS A 63 -14.62 -10.69 5.04
N PRO A 64 -13.75 -9.68 5.12
CA PRO A 64 -12.67 -9.64 6.10
C PRO A 64 -13.19 -9.23 7.47
N ASP A 65 -12.48 -9.61 8.53
CA ASP A 65 -12.71 -9.14 9.89
C ASP A 65 -12.20 -7.69 10.04
N SER A 66 -11.02 -7.41 9.48
CA SER A 66 -10.40 -6.07 9.48
C SER A 66 -9.96 -5.63 8.09
N LEU A 67 -10.02 -4.31 7.85
CA LEU A 67 -9.41 -3.63 6.71
C LEU A 67 -8.19 -2.84 7.21
N ILE A 68 -7.00 -3.26 6.76
CA ILE A 68 -5.73 -2.62 7.03
C ILE A 68 -5.42 -1.64 5.89
N LEU A 69 -5.32 -0.37 6.24
CA LEU A 69 -4.92 0.72 5.36
C LEU A 69 -3.42 0.99 5.57
N LEU A 70 -2.58 0.58 4.62
CA LEU A 70 -1.12 0.72 4.71
C LEU A 70 -0.64 2.08 4.20
N GLY A 71 -1.13 3.14 4.82
CA GLY A 71 -0.59 4.47 4.65
C GLY A 71 -0.95 5.17 3.34
N ASP A 72 -0.54 6.44 3.29
CA ASP A 72 -0.81 7.39 2.23
C ASP A 72 -2.31 7.48 1.90
N ILE A 73 -3.11 7.70 2.96
CA ILE A 73 -4.56 7.94 2.86
C ILE A 73 -4.81 9.30 2.24
N LYS A 74 -4.04 10.32 2.66
CA LYS A 74 -4.16 11.68 2.13
C LYS A 74 -3.13 11.95 1.00
N SER A 75 -3.40 12.95 0.18
CA SER A 75 -2.54 13.29 -0.97
C SER A 75 -1.49 14.36 -0.63
N GLY A 76 -1.87 15.36 0.16
CA GLY A 76 -0.98 16.41 0.63
C GLY A 76 0.07 15.86 1.58
N ILE A 77 1.27 16.44 1.57
CA ILE A 77 2.35 16.05 2.50
C ILE A 77 2.45 17.08 3.63
N LYS A 78 2.63 18.36 3.27
CA LYS A 78 2.98 19.46 4.20
C LYS A 78 1.84 19.86 5.15
N SER A 79 0.61 19.86 4.66
CA SER A 79 -0.57 20.28 5.40
C SER A 79 -1.80 19.52 4.94
N ILE A 80 -2.86 19.61 5.73
CA ILE A 80 -4.18 19.08 5.34
C ILE A 80 -4.86 20.15 4.47
N THR A 81 -5.18 19.77 3.24
CA THR A 81 -5.89 20.62 2.28
C THR A 81 -7.37 20.72 2.62
N LYS A 82 -8.05 21.76 2.09
CA LYS A 82 -9.50 21.91 2.26
C LYS A 82 -10.29 20.69 1.76
N THR A 83 -9.87 20.09 0.66
CA THR A 83 -10.49 18.87 0.12
C THR A 83 -10.29 17.68 1.06
N GLU A 84 -9.15 17.56 1.73
CA GLU A 84 -8.88 16.47 2.68
C GLU A 84 -9.68 16.61 3.98
N TRP A 85 -9.91 17.84 4.45
CA TRP A 85 -10.80 18.12 5.57
C TRP A 85 -12.24 17.62 5.33
N GLU A 86 -12.67 17.50 4.07
CA GLU A 86 -13.99 16.96 3.71
C GLU A 86 -13.93 15.47 3.36
N SER A 87 -12.98 15.07 2.52
CA SER A 87 -12.94 13.74 1.91
C SER A 87 -12.46 12.63 2.86
N ILE A 88 -11.49 12.91 3.74
CA ILE A 88 -10.94 11.92 4.66
C ILE A 88 -11.97 11.52 5.73
N PRO A 89 -12.63 12.46 6.46
CA PRO A 89 -13.67 12.08 7.41
C PRO A 89 -14.82 11.32 6.74
N MET A 90 -15.27 11.77 5.56
CA MET A 90 -16.31 11.10 4.79
C MET A 90 -15.94 9.64 4.44
N PHE A 91 -14.68 9.40 4.08
CA PHE A 91 -14.17 8.06 3.80
C PHE A 91 -14.28 7.15 5.02
N PHE A 92 -13.78 7.60 6.17
CA PHE A 92 -13.79 6.79 7.39
C PHE A 92 -15.21 6.58 7.92
N ASP A 93 -16.07 7.61 7.92
CA ASP A 93 -17.45 7.50 8.38
C ASP A 93 -18.28 6.48 7.58
N LYS A 94 -17.98 6.31 6.29
CA LYS A 94 -18.66 5.31 5.45
C LYS A 94 -18.21 3.87 5.72
N LEU A 95 -17.00 3.67 6.24
CA LEU A 95 -16.41 2.34 6.40
C LEU A 95 -16.38 1.85 7.86
N LYS A 96 -16.30 2.76 8.85
CA LYS A 96 -16.07 2.41 10.27
C LYS A 96 -17.11 1.46 10.87
N ASN A 97 -18.35 1.54 10.40
CA ASN A 97 -19.45 0.67 10.87
C ASN A 97 -19.60 -0.62 10.07
N ARG A 98 -18.75 -0.84 9.04
CA ARG A 98 -18.84 -2.00 8.15
C ARG A 98 -17.74 -3.02 8.39
N VAL A 99 -16.59 -2.60 8.90
CA VAL A 99 -15.40 -3.42 9.11
C VAL A 99 -14.51 -2.78 10.17
N ASN A 100 -13.75 -3.56 10.94
CA ASN A 100 -12.71 -3.00 11.81
C ASN A 100 -11.64 -2.32 10.96
N LEU A 101 -11.28 -1.08 11.30
CA LEU A 101 -10.32 -0.27 10.54
C LEU A 101 -9.01 -0.16 11.29
N ILE A 102 -7.92 -0.53 10.62
CA ILE A 102 -6.56 -0.38 11.12
C ILE A 102 -5.80 0.49 10.14
N LEU A 103 -5.23 1.59 10.61
CA LEU A 103 -4.40 2.51 9.81
C LEU A 103 -2.95 2.40 10.24
N VAL A 104 -2.06 2.04 9.32
CA VAL A 104 -0.61 2.21 9.48
C VAL A 104 -0.22 3.50 8.73
N PRO A 105 0.14 4.61 9.41
CA PRO A 105 0.38 5.89 8.74
C PRO A 105 1.53 5.82 7.72
N GLY A 106 1.33 6.44 6.55
CA GLY A 106 2.36 6.69 5.54
C GLY A 106 3.03 8.06 5.68
N ASN A 107 3.99 8.39 4.80
CA ASN A 107 4.66 9.69 4.86
C ASN A 107 3.75 10.85 4.44
N HIS A 108 2.68 10.59 3.69
CA HIS A 108 1.67 11.60 3.42
C HIS A 108 0.72 11.81 4.60
N ASP A 109 0.62 10.92 5.58
CA ASP A 109 -0.40 10.94 6.63
C ASP A 109 -0.04 11.79 7.87
N SER A 110 0.76 12.84 7.68
CA SER A 110 1.05 13.79 8.76
C SER A 110 -0.22 14.46 9.28
N ASN A 111 -0.42 14.46 10.60
CA ASN A 111 -1.63 14.96 11.28
C ASN A 111 -2.95 14.23 10.91
N ILE A 112 -2.88 12.99 10.42
CA ILE A 112 -4.07 12.23 10.01
C ILE A 112 -5.03 11.98 11.19
N GLU A 113 -4.54 11.96 12.42
CA GLU A 113 -5.33 11.83 13.65
C GLU A 113 -6.37 12.94 13.83
N LYS A 114 -6.21 14.09 13.14
CA LYS A 114 -7.20 15.18 13.13
C LYS A 114 -8.41 14.90 12.26
N LEU A 115 -8.31 13.93 11.35
CA LEU A 115 -9.31 13.59 10.33
C LEU A 115 -9.96 12.23 10.55
N VAL A 116 -9.31 11.39 11.36
CA VAL A 116 -9.68 10.00 11.58
C VAL A 116 -10.59 9.92 12.82
N PRO A 117 -11.74 9.23 12.74
CA PRO A 117 -12.61 9.02 13.90
C PRO A 117 -11.97 8.04 14.90
N LYS A 118 -12.37 8.11 16.17
CA LYS A 118 -11.75 7.38 17.29
C LYS A 118 -11.86 5.84 17.16
N GLU A 119 -12.83 5.38 16.38
CA GLU A 119 -13.11 3.97 16.12
C GLU A 119 -12.04 3.31 15.23
N VAL A 120 -11.16 4.09 14.59
CA VAL A 120 -10.07 3.58 13.76
C VAL A 120 -8.84 3.37 14.63
N ASN A 121 -8.29 2.16 14.57
CA ASN A 121 -7.05 1.82 15.26
C ASN A 121 -5.85 2.35 14.46
N ILE A 122 -5.21 3.41 14.95
CA ILE A 122 -4.01 3.97 14.33
C ILE A 122 -2.77 3.31 14.94
N ALA A 123 -2.03 2.57 14.11
CA ALA A 123 -0.79 1.90 14.47
C ALA A 123 0.43 2.85 14.40
N SER A 124 1.58 2.33 14.80
CA SER A 124 2.86 3.03 14.61
C SER A 124 3.20 3.17 13.12
N PRO A 125 3.82 4.29 12.68
CA PRO A 125 4.38 4.39 11.32
C PRO A 125 5.42 3.30 11.00
N LYS A 126 6.05 2.72 12.03
CA LYS A 126 6.98 1.58 11.90
C LYS A 126 6.28 0.28 11.46
N GLY A 127 4.95 0.22 11.57
CA GLY A 127 4.12 -0.91 11.21
C GLY A 127 3.40 -1.55 12.40
N ILE A 128 2.71 -2.63 12.09
CA ILE A 128 2.01 -3.51 13.04
C ILE A 128 2.27 -4.97 12.66
N ILE A 129 2.45 -5.83 13.65
CA ILE A 129 2.54 -7.27 13.43
C ILE A 129 1.19 -7.89 13.75
N ILE A 130 0.68 -8.69 12.83
CA ILE A 130 -0.46 -9.56 13.04
C ILE A 130 -0.03 -10.95 12.60
N ASP A 131 -0.19 -11.92 13.51
CA ASP A 131 0.36 -13.26 13.37
C ASP A 131 1.88 -13.23 13.05
N GLU A 132 2.29 -13.73 11.89
CA GLU A 132 3.69 -13.82 11.44
C GLU A 132 4.03 -12.79 10.35
N ILE A 133 3.19 -11.77 10.16
CA ILE A 133 3.32 -10.77 9.10
C ILE A 133 3.48 -9.37 9.69
N LEU A 134 4.54 -8.67 9.28
CA LEU A 134 4.68 -7.23 9.49
C LEU A 134 3.97 -6.47 8.38
N PHE A 135 3.02 -5.63 8.76
CA PHE A 135 2.33 -4.69 7.90
C PHE A 135 2.93 -3.29 8.12
N THR A 136 3.54 -2.71 7.09
CA THR A 136 4.17 -1.38 7.16
C THR A 136 3.90 -0.58 5.90
N HIS A 137 3.94 0.75 5.94
CA HIS A 137 3.89 1.51 4.70
C HIS A 137 5.19 1.37 3.90
N GLY A 138 6.33 1.30 4.59
CA GLY A 138 7.65 1.09 3.99
C GLY A 138 8.48 2.35 3.69
N HIS A 139 7.99 3.53 4.09
CA HIS A 139 8.76 4.78 4.11
C HIS A 139 9.74 4.88 5.30
N THR A 140 9.60 4.01 6.30
CA THR A 140 10.50 3.90 7.47
C THR A 140 11.04 2.48 7.59
N LEU A 141 12.20 2.34 8.24
CA LEU A 141 12.68 1.03 8.68
C LEU A 141 11.87 0.53 9.87
N PRO A 142 11.44 -0.75 9.88
CA PRO A 142 10.90 -1.37 11.07
C PRO A 142 11.98 -1.55 12.14
N THR A 143 11.57 -1.73 13.38
CA THR A 143 12.48 -1.94 14.51
C THR A 143 12.91 -3.39 14.65
N GLU A 144 14.10 -3.63 15.23
CA GLU A 144 14.65 -4.98 15.44
C GLU A 144 13.71 -5.96 16.14
N ASN A 145 12.91 -5.48 17.10
CA ASN A 145 11.94 -6.30 17.81
C ASN A 145 10.80 -6.83 16.92
N TYR A 146 10.68 -6.35 15.67
CA TYR A 146 9.74 -6.86 14.67
C TYR A 146 10.31 -7.99 13.82
N GLY A 147 11.56 -8.41 14.07
CA GLY A 147 12.29 -9.35 13.24
C GLY A 147 11.78 -10.80 13.25
N ASN A 148 10.97 -11.18 14.25
CA ASN A 148 10.36 -12.52 14.32
C ASN A 148 9.12 -12.65 13.41
N VAL A 149 9.24 -12.25 12.15
CA VAL A 149 8.20 -12.35 11.12
C VAL A 149 8.68 -13.21 9.96
N SER A 150 7.77 -13.91 9.31
CA SER A 150 8.06 -14.68 8.08
C SER A 150 7.85 -13.84 6.82
N LYS A 151 7.11 -12.72 6.95
CA LYS A 151 6.68 -11.89 5.83
C LYS A 151 6.57 -10.42 6.22
N ILE A 152 6.84 -9.55 5.25
CA ILE A 152 6.59 -8.11 5.32
C ILE A 152 5.67 -7.75 4.15
N VAL A 153 4.61 -6.99 4.42
CA VAL A 153 3.71 -6.43 3.40
C VAL A 153 3.80 -4.91 3.46
N MET A 154 4.10 -4.28 2.32
CA MET A 154 4.29 -2.82 2.24
C MET A 154 3.74 -2.15 0.99
N GLY A 155 3.51 -0.84 1.05
CA GLY A 155 3.07 0.01 -0.05
C GLY A 155 4.18 0.94 -0.55
N HIS A 156 3.88 2.25 -0.62
CA HIS A 156 4.82 3.38 -0.82
C HIS A 156 5.47 3.50 -2.20
N LEU A 157 5.92 2.39 -2.78
CA LEU A 157 6.73 2.39 -4.01
C LEU A 157 5.90 2.50 -5.29
N HIS A 158 4.60 2.19 -5.21
CA HIS A 158 3.64 2.20 -6.31
C HIS A 158 4.16 1.52 -7.59
N PRO A 159 4.54 0.23 -7.51
CA PRO A 159 5.14 -0.48 -8.63
C PRO A 159 4.26 -0.48 -9.89
N VAL A 160 4.83 0.03 -10.99
CA VAL A 160 4.20 0.08 -12.32
C VAL A 160 5.16 -0.43 -13.38
N PHE A 161 4.70 -1.34 -14.22
CA PHE A 161 5.47 -1.90 -15.32
C PHE A 161 5.55 -0.94 -16.50
N PHE A 162 6.76 -0.55 -16.92
CA PHE A 162 6.98 0.30 -18.09
C PHE A 162 7.86 -0.40 -19.12
N GLN A 163 7.26 -0.73 -20.27
CA GLN A 163 7.94 -1.21 -21.48
C GLN A 163 7.15 -0.71 -22.68
N LYS A 164 7.69 0.28 -23.42
CA LYS A 164 6.95 1.06 -24.43
C LYS A 164 6.17 0.22 -25.45
N GLU A 165 6.72 -0.91 -25.87
CA GLU A 165 6.13 -1.79 -26.89
C GLU A 165 5.24 -2.90 -26.30
N SER A 166 5.15 -3.00 -24.97
CA SER A 166 4.33 -4.00 -24.31
C SER A 166 2.88 -3.53 -24.17
N ILE A 167 1.94 -4.45 -24.42
CA ILE A 167 0.50 -4.20 -24.22
C ILE A 167 0.12 -3.94 -22.75
N ILE A 168 0.99 -4.32 -21.80
CA ILE A 168 0.80 -4.07 -20.37
C ILE A 168 1.63 -2.88 -19.87
N ASN A 169 2.17 -2.04 -20.77
CA ASN A 169 2.84 -0.80 -20.40
C ASN A 169 1.94 0.11 -19.54
N GLY A 170 2.48 0.63 -18.44
CA GLY A 170 1.76 1.47 -17.48
C GLY A 170 0.83 0.70 -16.54
N LYS A 171 0.84 -0.64 -16.55
CA LYS A 171 0.02 -1.44 -15.62
C LYS A 171 0.69 -1.53 -14.25
N ARG A 172 -0.11 -1.38 -13.20
CA ARG A 172 0.29 -1.64 -11.81
C ARG A 172 0.60 -3.13 -11.64
N VAL A 173 1.65 -3.43 -10.87
CA VAL A 173 2.11 -4.80 -10.61
C VAL A 173 2.39 -5.01 -9.14
N TRP A 174 2.23 -6.23 -8.66
CA TRP A 174 2.75 -6.68 -7.38
C TRP A 174 4.20 -7.09 -7.53
N ILE A 175 4.93 -7.00 -6.44
CA ILE A 175 6.30 -7.53 -6.34
C ILE A 175 6.37 -8.40 -5.09
N SER A 176 6.82 -9.65 -5.23
CA SER A 176 7.27 -10.46 -4.09
C SER A 176 8.78 -10.63 -4.21
N ILE A 177 9.50 -10.39 -3.12
CA ILE A 177 10.96 -10.53 -3.01
C ILE A 177 11.25 -11.48 -1.87
N LYS A 178 12.18 -12.41 -2.08
CA LYS A 178 12.77 -13.20 -1.00
C LYS A 178 14.16 -12.63 -0.68
N CYS A 179 14.39 -12.28 0.58
CA CYS A 179 15.66 -11.77 1.07
C CYS A 179 15.99 -12.32 2.46
N SER A 180 17.22 -12.08 2.92
CA SER A 180 17.68 -12.53 4.23
C SER A 180 17.20 -11.57 5.31
N LYS A 181 16.78 -12.12 6.47
CA LYS A 181 16.23 -11.31 7.57
C LYS A 181 17.25 -10.35 8.15
N ASP A 182 18.52 -10.75 8.25
CA ASP A 182 19.61 -9.96 8.83
C ASP A 182 19.88 -8.66 8.05
N GLU A 183 19.48 -8.58 6.78
CA GLU A 183 19.57 -7.35 5.99
C GLU A 183 18.63 -6.25 6.52
N ILE A 184 17.46 -6.65 7.03
CA ILE A 184 16.45 -5.73 7.59
C ILE A 184 16.61 -5.63 9.10
N PHE A 185 16.82 -6.77 9.75
CA PHE A 185 16.89 -6.98 11.20
C PHE A 185 18.20 -7.70 11.57
N PRO A 186 19.34 -7.01 11.77
CA PRO A 186 20.66 -7.64 11.93
C PRO A 186 20.78 -8.69 13.03
N SER A 187 19.87 -8.71 14.01
CA SER A 187 19.88 -9.73 15.07
C SER A 187 19.13 -11.03 14.70
N GLN A 188 18.52 -11.11 13.52
CA GLN A 188 17.72 -12.25 13.07
C GLN A 188 18.46 -13.10 12.04
N THR A 189 17.99 -14.33 11.83
CA THR A 189 18.52 -15.23 10.81
C THR A 189 17.39 -15.86 9.99
N GLY A 190 17.75 -16.40 8.83
CA GLY A 190 16.81 -17.03 7.90
C GLY A 190 16.18 -16.05 6.92
N ASP A 191 15.18 -16.51 6.19
CA ASP A 191 14.59 -15.75 5.09
C ASP A 191 13.29 -15.04 5.48
N VAL A 192 12.98 -13.96 4.75
CA VAL A 192 11.70 -13.25 4.80
C VAL A 192 11.17 -12.98 3.39
N GLU A 193 9.85 -13.08 3.23
CA GLU A 193 9.17 -12.66 2.00
C GLU A 193 8.67 -11.22 2.14
N LEU A 194 9.11 -10.32 1.26
CA LEU A 194 8.61 -8.96 1.14
C LEU A 194 7.60 -8.87 0.00
N ILE A 195 6.36 -8.46 0.30
CA ILE A 195 5.30 -8.21 -0.69
C ILE A 195 5.05 -6.71 -0.80
N ILE A 196 5.25 -6.17 -2.00
CA ILE A 196 4.97 -4.77 -2.32
C ILE A 196 3.61 -4.70 -3.01
N VAL A 197 2.67 -4.04 -2.33
CA VAL A 197 1.28 -3.84 -2.74
C VAL A 197 1.24 -2.65 -3.72
N PRO A 198 0.64 -2.81 -4.92
CA PRO A 198 0.44 -1.69 -5.83
C PRO A 198 -0.55 -0.69 -5.25
N ALA A 199 -0.39 0.59 -5.58
CA ALA A 199 -1.28 1.63 -5.11
C ALA A 199 -2.74 1.34 -5.45
N PHE A 200 -3.65 1.52 -4.48
CA PHE A 200 -5.06 1.25 -4.69
C PHE A 200 -5.70 2.27 -5.63
N ASN A 201 -5.35 3.55 -5.46
CA ASN A 201 -5.90 4.63 -6.25
C ASN A 201 -5.41 4.57 -7.71
N LYS A 202 -6.29 4.19 -8.63
CA LYS A 202 -5.99 4.13 -10.07
C LYS A 202 -5.71 5.48 -10.73
N TYR A 203 -6.11 6.58 -10.08
CA TYR A 203 -5.84 7.94 -10.55
C TYR A 203 -4.49 8.47 -10.05
N PHE A 204 -3.90 7.80 -9.07
CA PHE A 204 -2.54 8.03 -8.64
C PHE A 204 -1.61 7.18 -9.51
N HIS A 205 -1.33 7.64 -10.73
CA HIS A 205 -0.44 6.94 -11.65
C HIS A 205 0.71 7.82 -12.10
N MET A 206 1.90 7.23 -12.05
CA MET A 206 3.08 7.77 -12.70
C MET A 206 2.86 7.67 -14.22
N THR A 207 2.64 8.80 -14.90
CA THR A 207 2.45 8.83 -16.37
C THR A 207 3.75 8.62 -17.14
N LYS A 208 4.90 8.71 -16.45
CA LYS A 208 6.25 8.51 -16.98
C LYS A 208 7.10 7.79 -15.95
N LYS A 209 8.03 6.94 -16.42
CA LYS A 209 9.05 6.33 -15.58
C LYS A 209 9.87 7.43 -14.90
N LYS A 210 9.89 7.46 -13.57
CA LYS A 210 10.82 8.28 -12.79
C LYS A 210 12.02 7.42 -12.44
N PHE A 211 13.21 7.93 -12.73
CA PHE A 211 14.45 7.30 -12.29
C PHE A 211 14.90 7.99 -11.01
N TYR A 212 14.93 7.23 -9.91
CA TYR A 212 15.57 7.65 -8.69
C TYR A 212 16.97 7.03 -8.63
N LYS A 213 17.97 7.79 -8.17
CA LYS A 213 19.33 7.26 -7.97
C LYS A 213 19.40 6.21 -6.85
N LYS A 214 18.42 6.23 -5.96
CA LYS A 214 18.23 5.31 -4.82
C LYS A 214 16.74 5.09 -4.58
N SER A 215 16.36 3.94 -4.02
CA SER A 215 14.96 3.67 -3.72
C SER A 215 14.42 4.66 -2.68
N ILE A 216 13.15 5.01 -2.79
CA ILE A 216 12.48 5.89 -1.80
C ILE A 216 12.09 5.13 -0.53
N SER A 217 12.30 3.81 -0.49
CA SER A 217 12.10 2.96 0.68
C SER A 217 13.45 2.55 1.28
N PRO A 218 13.72 2.83 2.57
CA PRO A 218 14.95 2.39 3.21
C PRO A 218 14.98 0.85 3.42
N ILE A 219 13.85 0.16 3.34
CA ILE A 219 13.81 -1.31 3.35
C ILE A 219 14.44 -1.85 2.07
N ILE A 220 14.04 -1.31 0.91
CA ILE A 220 14.56 -1.73 -0.39
C ILE A 220 16.05 -1.40 -0.53
N GLU A 221 16.52 -0.28 0.03
CA GLU A 221 17.95 0.07 0.00
C GLU A 221 18.85 -0.93 0.76
N LYS A 222 18.31 -1.66 1.75
CA LYS A 222 19.08 -2.57 2.60
C LYS A 222 19.17 -4.00 2.08
N ILE A 223 18.19 -4.44 1.29
CA ILE A 223 18.06 -5.85 0.92
C ILE A 223 18.84 -6.19 -0.35
N ASN A 224 19.48 -7.36 -0.36
CA ASN A 224 19.94 -7.97 -1.59
C ASN A 224 18.91 -9.01 -2.03
N THR A 225 18.36 -8.80 -3.23
CA THR A 225 17.32 -9.70 -3.75
C THR A 225 17.92 -11.04 -4.12
N THR A 226 17.41 -12.12 -3.52
CA THR A 226 17.78 -13.48 -3.93
C THR A 226 16.88 -14.01 -5.04
N LYS A 227 15.57 -13.74 -4.95
CA LYS A 227 14.54 -14.11 -5.93
C LYS A 227 13.42 -13.10 -5.88
N ALA A 228 12.83 -12.77 -7.03
CA ALA A 228 11.61 -11.98 -7.06
C ALA A 228 10.58 -12.51 -8.05
N LYS A 229 9.33 -12.08 -7.87
CA LYS A 229 8.21 -12.31 -8.79
C LYS A 229 7.49 -11.00 -9.03
N ILE A 230 7.36 -10.63 -10.30
CA ILE A 230 6.56 -9.49 -10.75
C ILE A 230 5.22 -10.02 -11.27
N ILE A 231 4.12 -9.54 -10.70
CA ILE A 231 2.81 -10.14 -10.90
C ILE A 231 1.80 -9.06 -11.28
N THR A 232 1.01 -9.26 -12.33
CA THR A 232 -0.08 -8.34 -12.69
C THR A 232 -1.26 -8.46 -11.72
N LEU A 233 -2.19 -7.50 -11.76
CA LEU A 233 -3.36 -7.53 -10.85
C LEU A 233 -4.27 -8.77 -11.02
N ASP A 234 -4.28 -9.38 -12.21
CA ASP A 234 -5.02 -10.61 -12.48
C ASP A 234 -4.32 -11.88 -11.97
N GLY A 235 -3.08 -11.77 -11.49
CA GLY A 235 -2.28 -12.88 -10.95
C GLY A 235 -1.25 -13.47 -11.92
N THR A 236 -1.10 -12.94 -13.14
CA THR A 236 -0.09 -13.42 -14.10
C THR A 236 1.32 -13.03 -13.68
N ILE A 237 2.25 -13.97 -13.64
CA ILE A 237 3.68 -13.69 -13.40
C ILE A 237 4.30 -13.23 -14.73
N ILE A 238 4.87 -12.02 -14.74
CA ILE A 238 5.43 -11.39 -15.95
C ILE A 238 6.95 -11.20 -15.90
N GLY A 239 7.58 -11.53 -14.78
CA GLY A 239 9.04 -11.51 -14.68
C GLY A 239 9.56 -11.74 -13.27
N ASP A 240 10.85 -11.52 -13.12
CA ASP A 240 11.69 -11.91 -11.98
C ASP A 240 12.53 -10.72 -11.46
N GLU A 241 13.56 -11.01 -10.65
CA GLU A 241 14.47 -10.02 -10.08
C GLU A 241 15.15 -9.10 -11.09
N LYS A 242 15.32 -9.52 -12.36
CA LYS A 242 15.95 -8.69 -13.40
C LYS A 242 15.14 -7.46 -13.75
N LEU A 243 13.83 -7.46 -13.45
CA LEU A 243 12.96 -6.32 -13.69
C LEU A 243 12.94 -5.31 -12.53
N LEU A 244 13.42 -5.66 -11.34
CA LEU A 244 13.33 -4.79 -10.16
C LEU A 244 13.95 -3.40 -10.36
N PRO A 245 15.14 -3.23 -11.00
CA PRO A 245 15.72 -1.90 -11.20
C PRO A 245 14.85 -0.95 -12.04
N ASN A 246 13.85 -1.49 -12.75
CA ASN A 246 12.91 -0.71 -13.54
C ASN A 246 11.62 -0.36 -12.78
N LEU A 247 11.41 -0.93 -11.59
CA LEU A 247 10.16 -0.90 -10.85
C LEU A 247 10.27 -0.22 -9.47
N ILE A 248 11.39 -0.35 -8.76
CA ILE A 248 11.57 0.09 -7.36
C ILE A 248 12.96 0.68 -7.07
#